data_AF-A0A2D4MG46-F1
#
_entry.id   AF-A0A2D4MG46-F1
#
_cell.length_a   1.000
_cell.length_b   1.000
_cell.length_c   1.000
_cell.angle_alpha   90.00
_cell.angle_beta   90.00
_cell.angle_gamma   90.00
#
_symmetry.space_group_name_H-M   'P 1'
#
loop_
_entity.id
_entity.type
_entity.pdbx_description
1 polymer ?
#
loop_
_entity_poly.entity_id
_entity_poly.type
_entity_poly.pdbx_seq_one_letter_code
_entity_poly.pdbx_strand_id
1 'polypeptide(L)'
;SLYGLKQSGLMWYLCLKDKLNSMGFIKSDTDECVFTKRSKNSYEIILVYVDDIVYVGPNKQMGENFAKGLQKHFTLKSLGYINTYLGVQITKTQKGFKISQ
;
A
#
# COMPACT_ATOMS: atom_id res chain seq x y z
N SER A 1 -0.91 -14.22 21.55
CA SER A 1 -0.81 -12.87 20.97
C SER A 1 0.56 -12.66 20.36
N LEU A 2 0.66 -12.59 19.03
CA LEU A 2 1.94 -12.42 18.32
C LEU A 2 2.39 -10.95 18.29
N TYR A 3 1.44 -10.00 18.31
CA TYR A 3 1.66 -8.55 18.19
C TYR A 3 2.32 -7.86 19.41
N GLY A 4 2.81 -8.62 20.41
CA GLY A 4 3.45 -8.08 21.61
C GLY A 4 4.98 -8.16 21.63
N LEU A 5 5.58 -8.81 20.63
CA LEU A 5 7.04 -8.94 20.50
C LEU A 5 7.56 -7.89 19.51
N LYS A 6 8.68 -7.22 19.85
CA LYS A 6 9.38 -6.29 18.94
C LYS A 6 9.67 -6.91 17.56
N GLN A 7 9.84 -8.22 17.50
CA GLN A 7 10.16 -8.93 16.25
C GLN A 7 8.94 -9.11 15.33
N SER A 8 7.71 -9.08 15.85
CA SER A 8 6.53 -9.44 15.05
C SER A 8 6.20 -8.41 13.98
N GLY A 9 6.33 -7.11 14.28
CA GLY A 9 6.15 -6.05 13.29
C GLY A 9 7.22 -6.11 12.18
N LEU A 10 8.46 -6.41 12.56
CA LEU A 10 9.55 -6.58 11.59
C LEU A 10 9.33 -7.79 10.68
N MET A 11 8.96 -8.94 11.25
CA MET A 11 8.68 -10.15 10.47
C MET A 11 7.49 -9.96 9.53
N TRP A 12 6.44 -9.27 9.98
CA TRP A 12 5.31 -8.91 9.14
C TRP A 12 5.76 -8.04 7.96
N TYR A 13 6.56 -7.00 8.22
CA TYR A 13 7.08 -6.12 7.18
C TYR A 13 7.97 -6.88 6.18
N LEU A 14 8.87 -7.74 6.65
CA LEU A 14 9.74 -8.54 5.77
C LEU A 14 8.92 -9.48 4.88
N CYS A 15 7.90 -10.14 5.43
CA CYS A 15 6.99 -10.99 4.67
C CYS A 15 6.24 -10.18 3.59
N LEU A 16 5.73 -9.00 3.96
CA LEU A 16 5.07 -8.09 3.01
C LEU A 16 6.04 -7.64 1.91
N LYS A 17 7.25 -7.21 2.28
CA LYS A 17 8.30 -6.75 1.36
C LYS A 17 8.61 -7.84 0.32
N ASP A 18 8.86 -9.07 0.77
CA ASP A 18 9.16 -10.19 -0.12
C ASP A 18 7.99 -10.49 -1.05
N LYS A 19 6.75 -10.38 -0.54
CA LYS A 19 5.56 -10.54 -1.39
C LYS A 19 5.45 -9.44 -2.44
N LEU A 20 5.65 -8.18 -2.07
CA LEU A 20 5.63 -7.05 -3.00
C LEU A 20 6.71 -7.20 -4.08
N ASN A 21 7.92 -7.61 -3.69
CA ASN A 21 9.01 -7.92 -4.62
C ASN A 21 8.61 -9.02 -5.61
N SER A 22 7.98 -10.11 -5.13
CA SER A 22 7.48 -11.20 -6.00
C SER A 22 6.39 -10.74 -6.99
N MET A 23 5.67 -9.66 -6.65
CA MET A 23 4.65 -9.04 -7.51
C MET A 23 5.26 -8.02 -8.49
N GLY A 24 6.58 -7.84 -8.46
CA GLY A 24 7.33 -6.94 -9.33
C GLY A 24 7.37 -5.49 -8.86
N PHE A 25 7.03 -5.22 -7.59
CA PHE A 25 7.29 -3.93 -6.97
C PHE A 25 8.73 -3.87 -6.46
N ILE A 26 9.30 -2.67 -6.48
CA ILE A 26 10.65 -2.38 -6.02
C ILE A 26 10.55 -1.36 -4.89
N LYS A 27 11.17 -1.65 -3.76
CA LYS A 27 11.27 -0.72 -2.62
C LYS A 27 12.02 0.55 -3.05
N SER A 28 11.58 1.72 -2.60
CA SER A 28 12.31 2.96 -2.79
C SER A 28 13.65 2.93 -2.06
N ASP A 29 14.67 3.56 -2.63
CA ASP A 29 15.97 3.73 -1.99
C ASP A 29 15.93 4.79 -0.87
N THR A 30 15.00 5.75 -0.96
CA THR A 30 14.86 6.85 0.00
C THR A 30 13.97 6.53 1.18
N ASP A 31 12.96 5.68 0.97
CA ASP A 31 11.88 5.46 1.94
C ASP A 31 11.48 3.98 2.01
N GLU A 32 11.68 3.36 3.18
CA GLU A 32 11.38 1.93 3.42
C GLU A 32 9.88 1.59 3.30
N CYS A 33 9.01 2.58 3.44
CA CYS A 33 7.56 2.43 3.35
C CYS A 33 7.01 2.57 1.93
N VAL A 34 7.85 2.92 0.96
CA VAL A 34 7.42 3.20 -0.42
C VAL A 34 7.89 2.10 -1.34
N PHE A 35 6.98 1.55 -2.15
CA PHE A 35 7.30 0.64 -3.22
C PHE A 35 6.72 1.14 -4.53
N THR A 36 7.43 0.92 -5.63
CA THR A 36 7.01 1.38 -6.95
C THR A 36 7.08 0.24 -7.96
N LYS A 37 6.19 0.28 -8.95
CA LYS A 37 6.23 -0.62 -10.09
C LYS A 37 5.95 0.18 -11.36
N ARG A 38 6.91 0.15 -12.27
CA ARG A 38 6.82 0.85 -13.55
C ARG A 38 6.68 -0.16 -14.68
N SER A 39 5.65 0.01 -15.49
CA SER A 39 5.49 -0.66 -16.77
C SER A 39 5.50 0.38 -17.90
N LYS A 40 5.49 -0.07 -19.16
CA LYS A 40 5.50 0.84 -20.33
C LYS A 40 4.37 1.90 -20.27
N ASN A 41 3.19 1.50 -19.79
CA ASN A 41 1.98 2.34 -19.79
C ASN A 41 1.37 2.55 -18.39
N SER A 42 2.04 2.14 -17.32
CA SER A 42 1.51 2.28 -15.96
C SER A 42 2.60 2.58 -14.95
N TYR A 43 2.21 3.33 -13.92
CA TYR A 43 3.03 3.57 -12.75
C TYR A 43 2.17 3.35 -11.52
N GLU A 44 2.65 2.48 -10.63
CA GLU A 44 1.96 2.07 -9.41
C GLU A 44 2.86 2.34 -8.22
N ILE A 45 2.27 2.82 -7.12
CA ILE A 45 2.96 3.14 -5.87
C ILE A 45 2.19 2.47 -4.73
N ILE A 46 2.93 1.81 -3.84
CA ILE A 46 2.43 1.31 -2.57
C ILE A 46 3.05 2.12 -1.45
N LEU A 47 2.21 2.59 -0.54
CA LEU A 47 2.65 3.16 0.73
C LEU A 47 2.25 2.20 1.85
N VAL A 48 3.19 1.86 2.71
CA VAL A 48 2.97 0.95 3.84
C VAL A 48 3.20 1.72 5.14
N TYR A 49 2.19 1.74 6.01
CA TYR A 49 2.34 2.30 7.36
C TYR A 49 1.79 1.33 8.39
N VAL A 50 2.68 0.69 9.15
CA VAL A 50 2.33 -0.40 10.06
C VAL A 50 1.45 -1.40 9.31
N ASP A 51 0.19 -1.58 9.69
CA ASP A 51 -0.74 -2.55 9.06
C ASP A 51 -1.55 -1.95 7.91
N ASP A 52 -1.47 -0.64 7.67
CA ASP A 52 -2.19 0.06 6.60
C ASP A 52 -1.40 0.06 5.30
N ILE A 53 -2.08 -0.27 4.20
CA ILE A 53 -1.51 -0.30 2.85
C ILE A 53 -2.35 0.60 1.94
N VAL A 54 -1.70 1.61 1.37
CA VAL A 54 -2.30 2.48 0.36
C VAL A 54 -1.77 2.08 -1.01
N TYR A 55 -2.69 1.78 -1.92
CA TYR A 55 -2.41 1.58 -3.33
C TYR A 55 -2.70 2.86 -4.12
N VAL A 56 -1.73 3.30 -4.91
CA VAL A 56 -1.89 4.38 -5.89
C VAL A 56 -1.57 3.83 -7.27
N GLY A 57 -2.50 3.95 -8.20
CA GLY A 57 -2.32 3.43 -9.55
C GLY A 57 -3.31 4.06 -10.53
N PRO A 58 -3.20 3.72 -11.82
CA PRO A 58 -3.89 4.43 -12.89
C PRO A 58 -5.40 4.18 -12.93
N ASN A 59 -5.87 3.03 -12.43
CA ASN A 59 -7.30 2.72 -12.38
C ASN A 59 -7.65 1.73 -11.26
N LYS A 60 -8.95 1.66 -10.95
CA LYS A 60 -9.51 0.82 -9.89
C LYS A 60 -9.25 -0.68 -10.13
N GLN A 61 -9.31 -1.14 -11.38
CA GLN A 61 -9.13 -2.55 -11.72
C GLN A 61 -7.74 -3.06 -11.35
N MET A 62 -6.70 -2.25 -11.56
CA MET A 62 -5.33 -2.60 -11.17
C MET A 62 -5.19 -2.68 -9.64
N GLY A 63 -5.80 -1.75 -8.90
CA GLY A 63 -5.84 -1.82 -7.43
C GLY A 63 -6.58 -3.05 -6.92
N GLU A 64 -7.69 -3.44 -7.56
CA GLU A 64 -8.41 -4.68 -7.22
C GLU A 64 -7.58 -5.93 -7.52
N ASN A 65 -6.84 -5.95 -8.63
CA ASN A 65 -5.94 -7.05 -8.98
C ASN A 65 -4.77 -7.16 -8.00
N PHE A 66 -4.19 -6.03 -7.59
CA PHE A 66 -3.19 -5.95 -6.54
C PHE A 66 -3.73 -6.53 -5.22
N ALA A 67 -4.89 -6.04 -4.78
CA ALA A 67 -5.52 -6.50 -3.53
C ALA A 67 -5.80 -8.01 -3.56
N LYS A 68 -6.35 -8.55 -4.67
CA LYS A 68 -6.56 -9.99 -4.86
C LYS A 68 -5.26 -10.80 -4.81
N GLY A 69 -4.18 -10.27 -5.39
CA GLY A 69 -2.86 -10.90 -5.35
C GLY A 69 -2.30 -10.99 -3.93
N LEU A 70 -2.49 -9.93 -3.15
CA LEU A 70 -2.01 -9.83 -1.78
C LEU A 70 -2.90 -10.65 -0.80
N GLN A 71 -4.20 -10.72 -1.04
CA GLN A 71 -5.18 -11.52 -0.28
C GLN A 71 -4.86 -13.02 -0.24
N LYS A 72 -4.07 -13.53 -1.20
CA LYS A 72 -3.63 -14.93 -1.21
C LYS A 72 -2.71 -15.29 -0.04
N HIS A 73 -2.05 -14.29 0.56
CA HIS A 73 -1.09 -14.46 1.64
C HIS A 73 -1.47 -13.70 2.91
N PHE A 74 -2.27 -12.64 2.79
CA PHE A 74 -2.63 -11.76 3.89
C PHE A 74 -4.14 -11.62 3.99
N THR A 75 -4.68 -11.57 5.22
CA THR A 75 -6.07 -11.17 5.45
C THR A 75 -6.16 -9.65 5.29
N LEU A 76 -6.78 -9.19 4.20
CA LEU A 76 -6.93 -7.77 3.91
C LEU A 76 -8.38 -7.33 4.04
N LYS A 77 -8.59 -6.23 4.76
CA LYS A 77 -9.87 -5.50 4.78
C LYS A 77 -9.77 -4.33 3.80
N SER A 78 -10.64 -4.31 2.79
CA SER A 78 -10.74 -3.14 1.91
C SER A 78 -11.44 -2.00 2.64
N LEU A 79 -10.80 -0.83 2.68
CA LEU A 79 -11.36 0.41 3.24
C LEU A 79 -11.94 1.32 2.15
N GLY A 80 -11.88 0.92 0.88
CA GLY A 80 -12.33 1.73 -0.25
C GLY A 80 -11.34 2.83 -0.61
N TYR A 81 -11.86 3.95 -1.11
CA TYR A 81 -11.02 5.10 -1.44
C TYR A 81 -10.51 5.77 -0.17
N ILE A 82 -9.25 6.22 -0.21
CA ILE A 82 -8.63 6.92 0.90
C ILE A 82 -9.39 8.21 1.21
N ASN A 83 -9.81 8.35 2.46
CA ASN A 83 -10.47 9.54 3.00
C ASN A 83 -9.68 10.14 4.17
N THR A 84 -8.91 9.30 4.88
CA THR A 84 -8.00 9.68 5.95
C THR A 84 -6.75 8.80 5.87
N TYR A 85 -5.57 9.39 6.08
CA TYR A 85 -4.30 8.66 6.21
C TYR A 85 -3.40 9.41 7.18
N LEU A 86 -2.90 8.74 8.22
CA LEU A 86 -2.03 9.34 9.26
C LEU A 86 -2.63 10.59 9.93
N GLY A 87 -3.96 10.61 10.12
CA GLY A 87 -4.67 11.77 10.68
C GLY A 87 -4.90 12.91 9.69
N VAL A 88 -4.44 12.78 8.45
CA VAL A 88 -4.69 13.75 7.38
C VAL A 88 -5.95 13.34 6.61
N GLN A 89 -6.91 14.25 6.49
CA GLN A 89 -8.09 14.05 5.66
C GLN A 89 -7.78 14.35 4.19
N ILE A 90 -8.20 13.43 3.33
CA ILE A 90 -8.01 13.50 1.89
C ILE A 90 -9.40 13.45 1.24
N THR A 91 -9.80 14.54 0.60
CA THR A 91 -11.07 14.63 -0.12
C THR A 91 -10.80 14.71 -1.61
N LYS A 92 -11.32 13.74 -2.37
CA LYS A 92 -11.30 13.80 -3.83
C LYS A 92 -12.34 14.82 -4.32
N THR A 93 -11.90 15.76 -5.13
CA THR A 93 -12.74 16.77 -5.79
C THR A 93 -12.66 16.59 -7.31
N GLN A 94 -13.51 17.30 -8.06
CA GLN A 94 -13.43 17.28 -9.53
C GLN A 94 -12.11 17.87 -10.07
N LYS A 95 -11.44 18.73 -9.29
CA LYS A 95 -10.20 19.41 -9.69
C LYS A 95 -8.93 18.70 -9.22
N GLY A 96 -9.04 17.60 -8.46
CA GLY A 96 -7.91 16.91 -7.85
C GLY A 96 -8.19 16.52 -6.40
N PHE A 97 -7.17 16.53 -5.55
CA PHE A 97 -7.29 16.16 -4.14
C PHE A 97 -7.14 17.39 -3.24
N LYS A 98 -8.05 17.53 -2.27
CA LYS A 98 -7.92 18.47 -1.15
C LYS A 98 -7.39 17.71 0.05
N ILE A 99 -6.37 18.26 0.70
CA ILE A 99 -5.73 17.71 1.88
C ILE A 99 -5.95 18.70 3.02
N SER A 100 -6.43 18.22 4.17
CA SER A 100 -6.61 19.01 5.39
C SER A 100 -6.23 18.21 6.63
N GLN A 101 -5.73 18.89 7.66
CA GLN A 101 -5.38 18.33 8.96
C GLN A 101 -6.43 18.73 10.00
#